data_AF-A0A535Z4Y6-F1
#
_entry.id   AF-A0A535Z4Y6-F1
#
_cell.length_a   1.000
_cell.length_b   1.000
_cell.length_c   1.000
_cell.angle_alpha   90.00
_cell.angle_beta   90.00
_cell.angle_gamma   90.00
#
_symmetry.space_group_name_H-M   'P 1'
#
loop_
_entity.id
_entity.type
_entity.pdbx_description
1 polymer ?
#
loop_
_entity_poly.entity_id
_entity_poly.type
_entity_poly.pdbx_seq_one_letter_code
_entity_poly.pdbx_strand_id
1 'polypeptide(L)'
;MNVEPPPPPKRAKGFFTDTSLCIGCKACEVACKQWNQLPADGFKMTGNSYDNTGTLGATTWRHVQFIEQAKANGSRQDQRWLMMSDVCKHCANAACLEACPTGALIRTEYGTVYVQQDICNGCGFCVPACPFGVIDRAPKHGQFEAGTAHKCTLCYDRLKDDLTPACAKSCPTASIQFGDVEELQERARRRLGELRARGETKAELYGMPEGKEAAEVGPLHAFFLLLDKPQTYNLPEVPRLPRKTMAERYGWSAAVGAGFALVAALVFGGRR
;
A
#
# COMPACT_ATOMS: atom_id res chain seq x y z
N MET A 1 27.63 13.36 18.49
CA MET A 1 26.93 12.29 17.75
C MET A 1 27.59 12.20 16.39
N ASN A 2 28.35 11.13 16.13
CA ASN A 2 28.93 10.89 14.81
C ASN A 2 27.80 10.42 13.89
N VAL A 3 27.15 11.37 13.23
CA VAL A 3 26.13 11.06 12.24
C VAL A 3 26.90 10.65 10.99
N GLU A 4 26.94 9.35 10.71
CA GLU A 4 27.46 8.86 9.44
C GLU A 4 26.64 9.45 8.28
N PRO A 5 27.28 9.84 7.17
CA PRO A 5 26.56 10.34 6.01
C PRO A 5 25.65 9.23 5.44
N PRO A 6 24.50 9.60 4.84
CA PRO A 6 23.60 8.61 4.25
C PRO A 6 24.31 7.83 3.14
N PRO A 7 24.00 6.52 2.99
CA PRO A 7 24.58 5.72 1.91
C PRO A 7 24.22 6.30 0.53
N PRO A 8 25.09 6.13 -0.47
CA PRO A 8 24.82 6.60 -1.82
C PRO A 8 23.56 5.92 -2.38
N PRO A 9 22.77 6.63 -3.21
CA PRO A 9 21.56 6.07 -3.80
C PRO A 9 21.91 4.83 -4.64
N LYS A 10 21.21 3.74 -4.38
CA LYS A 10 21.26 2.52 -5.20
C LYS A 10 20.16 2.58 -6.26
N ARG A 11 20.20 1.66 -7.22
CA ARG A 11 19.09 1.48 -8.17
C ARG A 11 17.80 1.19 -7.42
N ALA A 12 16.73 1.87 -7.81
CA ALA A 12 15.43 1.71 -7.19
C ALA A 12 14.93 0.27 -7.32
N LYS A 13 14.51 -0.34 -6.20
CA LYS A 13 14.03 -1.73 -6.15
C LYS A 13 12.54 -1.78 -5.92
N GLY A 14 11.88 -2.78 -6.50
CA GLY A 14 10.43 -2.86 -6.45
C GLY A 14 9.85 -4.23 -6.70
N PHE A 15 8.51 -4.28 -6.71
CA PHE A 15 7.72 -5.43 -7.11
C PHE A 15 6.92 -5.12 -8.38
N PHE A 16 6.90 -6.09 -9.30
CA PHE A 16 5.90 -6.17 -10.35
C PHE A 16 5.00 -7.38 -10.05
N THR A 17 3.72 -7.12 -9.78
CA THR A 17 2.74 -8.18 -9.49
C THR A 17 1.83 -8.41 -10.70
N ASP A 18 2.01 -9.53 -11.39
CA ASP A 18 1.14 -9.97 -12.48
C ASP A 18 -0.03 -10.79 -11.90
N THR A 19 -1.22 -10.19 -11.84
CA THR A 19 -2.41 -10.86 -11.30
C THR A 19 -2.91 -11.99 -12.18
N SER A 20 -2.54 -12.02 -13.47
CA SER A 20 -2.90 -13.11 -14.39
C SER A 20 -2.24 -14.46 -14.05
N LEU A 21 -1.19 -14.43 -13.22
CA LEU A 21 -0.45 -15.60 -12.75
C LEU A 21 -0.75 -15.93 -11.29
N CYS A 22 -1.53 -15.11 -10.59
CA CYS A 22 -1.82 -15.32 -9.18
C CYS A 22 -2.83 -16.47 -9.02
N ILE A 23 -2.44 -17.51 -8.28
CA ILE A 23 -3.28 -18.69 -8.03
C ILE A 23 -3.91 -18.68 -6.62
N GLY A 24 -3.84 -17.56 -5.91
CA GLY A 24 -4.44 -17.44 -4.58
C GLY A 24 -3.79 -18.27 -3.45
N CYS A 25 -2.62 -18.89 -3.67
CA CYS A 25 -2.05 -19.87 -2.71
C CYS A 25 -1.69 -19.34 -1.31
N LYS A 26 -1.72 -18.02 -1.08
CA LYS A 26 -1.32 -17.33 0.17
C LYS A 26 0.10 -17.60 0.68
N ALA A 27 0.95 -18.30 -0.09
CA ALA A 27 2.36 -18.54 0.27
C ALA A 27 3.13 -17.25 0.58
N CYS A 28 2.82 -16.17 -0.16
CA CYS A 28 3.43 -14.86 0.04
C CYS A 28 3.02 -14.16 1.35
N GLU A 29 1.83 -14.45 1.91
CA GLU A 29 1.42 -13.97 3.23
C GLU A 29 2.21 -14.70 4.31
N VAL A 30 2.26 -16.04 4.22
CA VAL A 30 2.97 -16.91 5.17
C VAL A 30 4.45 -16.60 5.19
N ALA A 31 5.10 -16.47 4.03
CA ALA A 31 6.51 -16.11 3.93
C ALA A 31 6.78 -14.71 4.51
N CYS A 32 5.86 -13.77 4.32
CA CYS A 32 5.99 -12.43 4.90
C CYS A 32 5.94 -12.48 6.43
N LYS A 33 4.97 -13.20 7.01
CA LYS A 33 4.87 -13.36 8.46
C LYS A 33 6.06 -14.13 9.04
N GLN A 34 6.47 -15.23 8.39
CA GLN A 34 7.58 -16.07 8.85
C GLN A 34 8.89 -15.29 8.88
N TRP A 35 9.20 -14.54 7.82
CA TRP A 35 10.45 -13.79 7.75
C TRP A 35 10.51 -12.66 8.77
N ASN A 36 9.43 -11.87 8.87
CA ASN A 36 9.38 -10.71 9.76
C ASN A 36 8.91 -11.05 11.18
N GLN A 37 8.75 -12.34 11.51
CA GLN A 37 8.24 -12.83 12.80
C GLN A 37 6.93 -12.14 13.22
N LEU A 38 6.02 -11.90 12.27
CA LEU A 38 4.74 -11.26 12.56
C LEU A 38 3.80 -12.27 13.23
N PRO A 39 3.03 -11.86 14.26
CA PRO A 39 2.09 -12.76 14.90
C PRO A 39 0.96 -13.16 13.94
N ALA A 40 0.34 -14.32 14.22
CA ALA A 40 -0.89 -14.72 13.55
C ALA A 40 -2.07 -13.86 14.03
N ASP A 41 -3.01 -13.57 13.14
CA ASP A 41 -4.20 -12.76 13.45
C ASP A 41 -5.37 -13.61 14.01
N GLY A 42 -5.08 -14.89 14.33
CA GLY A 42 -6.04 -15.89 14.78
C GLY A 42 -6.73 -16.64 13.65
N PHE A 43 -7.64 -17.53 14.01
CA PHE A 43 -8.42 -18.35 13.08
C PHE A 43 -9.85 -17.83 13.02
N LYS A 44 -10.09 -16.81 12.21
CA LYS A 44 -11.43 -16.28 11.93
C LYS A 44 -11.78 -16.58 10.47
N MET A 45 -12.71 -17.52 10.29
CA MET A 45 -13.26 -17.80 8.97
C MET A 45 -14.40 -16.81 8.70
N THR A 46 -14.34 -16.06 7.61
CA THR A 46 -15.39 -15.07 7.28
C THR A 46 -16.68 -15.73 6.83
N GLY A 47 -16.61 -16.95 6.30
CA GLY A 47 -17.73 -17.69 5.72
C GLY A 47 -18.20 -17.18 4.36
N ASN A 48 -17.67 -16.04 3.90
CA ASN A 48 -18.11 -15.35 2.68
C ASN A 48 -17.07 -15.36 1.55
N SER A 49 -15.83 -15.75 1.84
CA SER A 49 -14.74 -15.80 0.87
C SER A 49 -13.60 -16.71 1.36
N TYR A 50 -12.73 -17.14 0.45
CA TYR A 50 -11.42 -17.72 0.78
C TYR A 50 -10.44 -16.67 1.35
N ASP A 51 -10.81 -15.40 1.26
CA ASP A 51 -10.11 -14.34 1.96
C ASP A 51 -10.47 -14.29 3.46
N ASN A 52 -9.69 -15.03 4.24
CA ASN A 52 -9.73 -15.00 5.71
C ASN A 52 -8.74 -14.01 6.34
N THR A 53 -8.00 -13.27 5.52
CA THR A 53 -7.01 -12.28 5.98
C THR A 53 -7.67 -10.91 6.08
N GLY A 54 -8.60 -10.61 5.16
CA GLY A 54 -9.45 -9.42 5.19
C GLY A 54 -8.74 -8.15 4.73
N THR A 55 -7.84 -7.61 5.53
CA THR A 55 -7.15 -6.35 5.21
C THR A 55 -5.68 -6.40 5.62
N LEU A 56 -4.87 -5.57 4.95
CA LEU A 56 -3.54 -5.22 5.44
C LEU A 56 -3.66 -4.50 6.79
N GLY A 57 -2.63 -4.61 7.63
CA GLY A 57 -2.60 -4.02 8.96
C GLY A 57 -1.25 -4.19 9.64
N ALA A 58 -1.19 -3.92 10.94
CA ALA A 58 0.08 -3.87 11.67
C ALA A 58 0.81 -5.22 11.72
N THR A 59 0.08 -6.32 11.63
CA THR A 59 0.57 -7.70 11.73
C THR A 59 0.48 -8.46 10.39
N THR A 60 -0.14 -7.87 9.36
CA THR A 60 -0.34 -8.46 8.04
C THR A 60 0.07 -7.47 6.97
N TRP A 61 1.30 -7.64 6.46
CA TRP A 61 1.93 -6.68 5.55
C TRP A 61 1.80 -7.06 4.07
N ARG A 62 1.26 -8.25 3.81
CA ARG A 62 0.90 -8.74 2.48
C ARG A 62 -0.39 -9.53 2.59
N HIS A 63 -1.27 -9.39 1.62
CA HIS A 63 -2.64 -9.91 1.66
C HIS A 63 -3.06 -10.38 0.27
N VAL A 64 -3.63 -11.58 0.16
CA VAL A 64 -4.18 -12.11 -1.08
C VAL A 64 -5.70 -11.93 -1.07
N GLN A 65 -6.17 -11.06 -1.95
CA GLN A 65 -7.57 -10.83 -2.21
C GLN A 65 -8.13 -11.91 -3.13
N PHE A 66 -9.38 -12.32 -2.87
CA PHE A 66 -10.17 -13.22 -3.71
C PHE A 66 -11.43 -12.49 -4.15
N ILE A 67 -11.52 -12.16 -5.44
CA ILE A 67 -12.60 -11.35 -6.00
C ILE A 67 -13.39 -12.21 -6.97
N GLU A 68 -14.61 -12.55 -6.56
CA GLU A 68 -15.54 -13.35 -7.35
C GLU A 68 -16.39 -12.41 -8.21
N GLN A 69 -16.35 -12.61 -9.52
CA GLN A 69 -17.22 -11.96 -10.46
C GLN A 69 -18.09 -13.02 -11.12
N ALA A 70 -19.31 -13.15 -10.61
CA ALA A 70 -20.29 -14.09 -11.11
C ALA A 70 -21.57 -13.35 -11.50
N LYS A 71 -22.01 -13.50 -12.75
CA LYS A 71 -23.36 -13.10 -13.17
C LYS A 71 -24.27 -14.32 -13.13
N ALA A 72 -25.39 -14.25 -12.40
CA ALA A 72 -26.30 -15.38 -12.21
C ALA A 72 -26.79 -16.03 -13.52
N ASN A 73 -26.92 -15.25 -14.60
CA ASN A 73 -27.32 -15.71 -15.94
C ASN A 73 -26.25 -15.42 -17.01
N GLY A 74 -24.98 -15.27 -16.60
CA GLY A 74 -23.87 -14.98 -17.50
C GLY A 74 -23.33 -16.24 -18.19
N SER A 75 -22.62 -16.03 -19.30
CA SER A 75 -21.83 -17.08 -19.94
C SER A 75 -20.66 -17.51 -19.03
N ARG A 76 -19.95 -18.59 -19.39
CA ARG A 76 -18.69 -18.96 -18.69
C ARG A 76 -17.66 -17.82 -18.67
N GLN A 77 -17.68 -16.95 -19.69
CA GLN A 77 -16.81 -15.77 -19.77
C GLN A 77 -17.21 -14.64 -18.79
N ASP A 78 -18.43 -14.69 -18.26
CA ASP A 78 -18.92 -13.81 -17.20
C ASP A 78 -18.65 -14.34 -15.79
N GLN A 79 -17.96 -15.50 -15.68
CA GLN A 79 -17.53 -16.09 -14.41
C GLN A 79 -16.01 -15.95 -14.31
N ARG A 80 -15.53 -15.02 -13.47
CA ARG A 80 -14.11 -14.81 -13.23
C ARG A 80 -13.81 -14.88 -11.74
N TRP A 81 -12.72 -15.54 -11.41
CA TRP A 81 -12.14 -15.50 -10.08
C TRP A 81 -10.80 -14.78 -10.18
N LEU A 82 -10.74 -13.57 -9.67
CA LEU A 82 -9.56 -12.73 -9.74
C LEU A 82 -8.83 -12.80 -8.39
N MET A 83 -7.52 -13.00 -8.43
CA MET A 83 -6.69 -13.04 -7.24
C MET A 83 -5.59 -11.99 -7.35
N MET A 84 -5.32 -11.29 -6.25
CA MET A 84 -4.24 -10.29 -6.21
C MET A 84 -3.54 -10.33 -4.87
N SER A 85 -2.21 -10.39 -4.90
CA SER A 85 -1.39 -10.20 -3.70
C SER A 85 -1.09 -8.72 -3.49
N ASP A 86 -1.87 -8.08 -2.63
CA ASP A 86 -1.73 -6.70 -2.22
C ASP A 86 -0.62 -6.47 -1.17
N VAL A 87 -0.03 -5.27 -1.20
CA VAL A 87 1.11 -4.86 -0.38
C VAL A 87 1.22 -3.34 -0.32
N CYS A 88 2.04 -2.81 0.61
CA CYS A 88 2.44 -1.40 0.55
C CYS A 88 3.03 -1.04 -0.81
N LYS A 89 2.61 0.11 -1.35
CA LYS A 89 3.00 0.57 -2.70
C LYS A 89 4.38 1.23 -2.76
N HIS A 90 4.97 1.56 -1.60
CA HIS A 90 6.25 2.26 -1.48
C HIS A 90 6.33 3.47 -2.43
N CYS A 91 5.35 4.37 -2.33
CA CYS A 91 5.14 5.48 -3.27
C CYS A 91 6.38 6.38 -3.42
N ALA A 92 6.62 6.90 -4.62
CA ALA A 92 7.64 7.93 -4.86
C ALA A 92 7.32 9.23 -4.09
N ASN A 93 6.06 9.62 -3.98
CA ASN A 93 5.57 10.66 -3.08
C ASN A 93 4.69 10.01 -2.01
N ALA A 94 5.27 9.72 -0.85
CA ALA A 94 4.64 8.91 0.18
C ALA A 94 3.91 9.78 1.22
N ALA A 95 2.58 9.79 1.18
CA ALA A 95 1.76 10.54 2.14
C ALA A 95 2.05 10.17 3.61
N CYS A 96 2.34 8.90 3.90
CA CYS A 96 2.69 8.47 5.25
C CYS A 96 4.01 9.08 5.73
N LEU A 97 5.00 9.22 4.85
CA LEU A 97 6.27 9.88 5.14
C LEU A 97 6.02 11.38 5.42
N GLU A 98 5.26 12.04 4.55
CA GLU A 98 4.95 13.47 4.67
C GLU A 98 4.13 13.82 5.92
N ALA A 99 3.26 12.91 6.36
CA ALA A 99 2.42 13.09 7.53
C ALA A 99 3.13 12.77 8.86
N CYS A 100 4.32 12.17 8.84
CA CYS A 100 5.01 11.73 10.04
C CYS A 100 5.71 12.92 10.73
N PRO A 101 5.27 13.35 11.93
CA PRO A 101 5.87 14.51 12.59
C PRO A 101 7.24 14.22 13.22
N THR A 102 7.58 12.94 13.44
CA THR A 102 8.83 12.54 14.12
C THR A 102 9.97 12.23 13.15
N GLY A 103 9.70 12.09 11.86
CA GLY A 103 10.68 11.56 10.90
C GLY A 103 10.91 10.05 11.00
N ALA A 104 10.05 9.30 11.70
CA ALA A 104 10.17 7.84 11.79
C ALA A 104 9.99 7.13 10.44
N LEU A 105 9.24 7.72 9.51
CA LEU A 105 9.14 7.22 8.14
C LEU A 105 10.20 7.86 7.25
N ILE A 106 11.01 7.04 6.59
CA ILE A 106 12.12 7.49 5.74
C ILE A 106 12.08 6.85 4.36
N ARG A 107 12.83 7.42 3.41
CA ARG A 107 13.15 6.80 2.14
C ARG A 107 14.51 6.14 2.23
N THR A 108 14.59 4.86 1.86
CA THR A 108 15.84 4.09 1.84
C THR A 108 16.65 4.40 0.58
N GLU A 109 17.88 3.90 0.55
CA GLU A 109 18.78 3.93 -0.61
C GLU A 109 18.21 3.19 -1.84
N TYR A 110 17.18 2.35 -1.66
CA TYR A 110 16.49 1.62 -2.71
C TYR A 110 15.23 2.33 -3.22
N GLY A 111 14.97 3.56 -2.77
CA GLY A 111 13.77 4.33 -3.11
C GLY A 111 12.51 3.92 -2.33
N THR A 112 12.60 2.92 -1.45
CA THR A 112 11.47 2.37 -0.71
C THR A 112 11.18 3.16 0.57
N VAL A 113 9.93 3.16 1.03
CA VAL A 113 9.55 3.77 2.30
C VAL A 113 9.73 2.77 3.45
N TYR A 114 10.41 3.14 4.53
CA TYR A 114 10.68 2.31 5.72
C TYR A 114 10.20 3.01 7.01
N VAL A 115 9.88 2.24 8.05
CA VAL A 115 9.51 2.75 9.38
C VAL A 115 10.61 2.42 10.38
N GLN A 116 11.25 3.44 10.94
CA GLN A 116 12.21 3.34 12.03
C GLN A 116 11.44 3.19 13.34
N GLN A 117 11.39 1.96 13.87
CA GLN A 117 10.53 1.63 15.01
C GLN A 117 10.97 2.34 16.29
N ASP A 118 12.28 2.52 16.47
CA ASP A 118 12.92 3.25 17.57
C ASP A 118 12.61 4.76 17.59
N ILE A 119 12.19 5.33 16.46
CA ILE A 119 11.79 6.75 16.34
C ILE A 119 10.27 6.92 16.36
N CYS A 120 9.51 5.83 16.18
CA CYS A 120 8.06 5.90 16.08
C CYS A 120 7.42 6.10 17.45
N ASN A 121 6.78 7.26 17.68
CA ASN A 121 6.05 7.52 18.92
C ASN A 121 4.57 7.06 18.89
N GLY A 122 4.14 6.38 17.83
CA GLY A 122 2.78 5.84 17.72
C GLY A 122 1.64 6.85 17.55
N CYS A 123 1.92 8.11 17.14
CA CYS A 123 0.87 9.13 16.94
C CYS A 123 -0.19 8.73 15.88
N GLY A 124 0.16 7.88 14.92
CA GLY A 124 -0.77 7.30 13.95
C GLY A 124 -1.18 8.19 12.79
N PHE A 125 -0.62 9.39 12.61
CA PHE A 125 -0.96 10.28 11.48
C PHE A 125 -0.72 9.66 10.11
N CYS A 126 0.22 8.72 10.02
CA CYS A 126 0.51 7.97 8.81
C CYS A 126 -0.64 7.05 8.35
N VAL A 127 -1.50 6.59 9.27
CA VAL A 127 -2.61 5.66 8.99
C VAL A 127 -3.67 6.31 8.09
N PRO A 128 -4.35 7.41 8.50
CA PRO A 128 -5.32 8.07 7.64
C PRO A 128 -4.69 8.80 6.45
N ALA A 129 -3.38 9.08 6.50
CA ALA A 129 -2.69 9.71 5.38
C ALA A 129 -2.47 8.76 4.19
N CYS A 130 -2.40 7.45 4.43
CA CYS A 130 -2.11 6.49 3.37
C CYS A 130 -3.34 6.29 2.46
N PRO A 131 -3.27 6.65 1.16
CA PRO A 131 -4.42 6.49 0.26
C PRO A 131 -4.73 5.02 -0.08
N PHE A 132 -3.87 4.09 0.34
CA PHE A 132 -4.00 2.65 0.11
C PHE A 132 -4.35 1.86 1.37
N GLY A 133 -4.42 2.49 2.55
CA GLY A 133 -4.77 1.81 3.80
C GLY A 133 -3.83 0.66 4.21
N VAL A 134 -2.53 0.75 3.90
CA VAL A 134 -1.56 -0.36 4.08
C VAL A 134 -0.65 -0.24 5.30
N ILE A 135 -0.82 0.81 6.11
CA ILE A 135 -0.05 1.07 7.32
C ILE A 135 -1.02 1.22 8.48
N ASP A 136 -0.72 0.55 9.58
CA ASP A 136 -1.56 0.56 10.77
C ASP A 136 -0.71 0.52 12.04
N ARG A 137 -1.32 0.77 13.19
CA ARG A 137 -0.67 0.78 14.49
C ARG A 137 -0.74 -0.57 15.18
N ALA A 138 0.35 -0.96 15.80
CA ALA A 138 0.40 -2.12 16.66
C ALA A 138 -0.65 -2.02 17.78
N PRO A 139 -1.31 -3.13 18.13
CA PRO A 139 -2.23 -3.17 19.26
C PRO A 139 -1.52 -2.82 20.58
N LYS A 140 -2.31 -2.49 21.61
CA LYS A 140 -1.77 -2.16 22.96
C LYS A 140 -1.02 -3.33 23.61
N HIS A 141 -1.37 -4.55 23.23
CA HIS A 141 -0.79 -5.78 23.75
C HIS A 141 -0.38 -6.66 22.56
N GLY A 142 0.79 -7.30 22.65
CA GLY A 142 1.31 -8.13 21.59
C GLY A 142 2.84 -8.15 21.58
N GLN A 143 3.41 -8.54 20.43
CA GLN A 143 4.86 -8.67 20.25
C GLN A 143 5.54 -7.35 19.87
N PHE A 144 4.80 -6.38 19.33
CA PHE A 144 5.34 -5.07 18.96
C PHE A 144 5.18 -4.08 20.08
N GLU A 145 6.03 -3.06 20.08
CA GLU A 145 5.85 -1.89 20.93
C GLU A 145 4.49 -1.25 20.67
N ALA A 146 3.73 -1.02 21.74
CA ALA A 146 2.34 -0.62 21.67
C ALA A 146 2.16 0.69 20.89
N GLY A 147 1.27 0.67 19.89
CA GLY A 147 0.91 1.86 19.12
C GLY A 147 1.90 2.27 18.03
N THR A 148 3.08 1.67 17.94
CA THR A 148 4.04 1.92 16.84
C THR A 148 3.44 1.54 15.49
N ALA A 149 3.88 2.21 14.41
CA ALA A 149 3.31 2.00 13.08
C ALA A 149 4.04 0.86 12.33
N HIS A 150 3.28 0.00 11.66
CA HIS A 150 3.81 -1.16 10.94
C HIS A 150 3.20 -1.28 9.55
N LYS A 151 4.03 -1.72 8.60
CA LYS A 151 3.67 -1.98 7.21
C LYS A 151 4.80 -2.77 6.54
N CYS A 152 4.58 -3.21 5.30
CA CYS A 152 5.64 -3.79 4.49
C CYS A 152 6.87 -2.87 4.38
N THR A 153 8.05 -3.47 4.51
CA THR A 153 9.38 -2.84 4.48
C THR A 153 10.11 -3.07 3.15
N LEU A 154 9.45 -3.68 2.15
CA LEU A 154 10.08 -4.30 0.98
C LEU A 154 11.17 -5.32 1.35
N CYS A 155 11.10 -5.89 2.56
CA CYS A 155 12.18 -6.69 3.17
C CYS A 155 13.52 -5.95 3.16
N TYR A 156 13.54 -4.69 3.61
CA TYR A 156 14.74 -3.83 3.61
C TYR A 156 15.98 -4.54 4.15
N ASP A 157 15.83 -5.28 5.24
CA ASP A 157 16.86 -6.15 5.81
C ASP A 157 17.46 -7.14 4.80
N ARG A 158 16.63 -7.86 4.05
CA ARG A 158 17.07 -8.76 2.97
C ARG A 158 17.75 -8.01 1.84
N LEU A 159 17.26 -6.81 1.49
CA LEU A 159 17.83 -6.01 0.41
C LEU A 159 19.24 -5.53 0.74
N LYS A 160 19.57 -5.29 2.02
CA LYS A 160 20.93 -4.90 2.42
C LYS A 160 21.96 -6.01 2.14
N ASP A 161 21.50 -7.26 2.14
CA ASP A 161 22.30 -8.45 1.86
C ASP A 161 22.08 -9.00 0.43
N ASP A 162 21.55 -8.18 -0.48
CA ASP A 162 21.23 -8.54 -1.87
C ASP A 162 20.32 -9.78 -2.03
N LEU A 163 19.47 -10.03 -1.03
CA LEU A 163 18.52 -11.14 -1.04
C LEU A 163 17.15 -10.71 -1.57
N THR A 164 16.55 -11.56 -2.40
CA THR A 164 15.15 -11.39 -2.86
C THR A 164 14.18 -11.36 -1.68
N PRO A 165 13.20 -10.43 -1.62
CA PRO A 165 12.18 -10.39 -0.57
C PRO A 165 11.44 -11.72 -0.40
N ALA A 166 11.05 -12.03 0.83
CA ALA A 166 10.50 -13.34 1.20
C ALA A 166 9.27 -13.73 0.36
N CYS A 167 8.34 -12.78 0.18
CA CYS A 167 7.10 -12.99 -0.57
C CYS A 167 7.31 -13.22 -2.07
N ALA A 168 8.31 -12.57 -2.68
CA ALA A 168 8.67 -12.77 -4.08
C ALA A 168 9.38 -14.13 -4.25
N LYS A 169 10.32 -14.46 -3.35
CA LYS A 169 11.03 -15.74 -3.35
C LYS A 169 10.06 -16.93 -3.19
N SER A 170 9.01 -16.79 -2.39
CA SER A 170 8.03 -17.86 -2.14
C SER A 170 6.96 -18.00 -3.22
N CYS A 171 6.88 -17.11 -4.20
CA CYS A 171 5.80 -17.11 -5.19
C CYS A 171 5.98 -18.24 -6.21
N PRO A 172 5.13 -19.29 -6.22
CA PRO A 172 5.36 -20.48 -7.04
C PRO A 172 5.15 -20.22 -8.54
N THR A 173 4.35 -19.23 -8.89
CA THR A 173 3.99 -18.91 -10.29
C THR A 173 4.72 -17.69 -10.83
N ALA A 174 5.65 -17.12 -10.06
CA ALA A 174 6.29 -15.84 -10.37
C ALA A 174 5.30 -14.69 -10.65
N SER A 175 4.09 -14.75 -10.06
CA SER A 175 3.13 -13.64 -10.05
C SER A 175 3.73 -12.41 -9.38
N ILE A 176 4.54 -12.59 -8.32
CA ILE A 176 5.29 -11.51 -7.67
C ILE A 176 6.73 -11.56 -8.18
N GLN A 177 7.12 -10.57 -8.98
CA GLN A 177 8.48 -10.41 -9.48
C GLN A 177 9.18 -9.29 -8.70
N PHE A 178 10.48 -9.42 -8.48
CA PHE A 178 11.31 -8.45 -7.76
C PHE A 178 12.57 -8.12 -8.59
N GLY A 179 13.02 -6.87 -8.51
CA GLY A 179 14.19 -6.40 -9.26
C GLY A 179 14.30 -4.87 -9.30
N ASP A 180 15.11 -4.39 -10.25
CA ASP A 180 15.21 -2.97 -10.57
C ASP A 180 13.87 -2.48 -11.15
N VAL A 181 13.37 -1.35 -10.65
CA VAL A 181 12.04 -0.83 -11.02
C VAL A 181 11.93 -0.60 -12.53
N GLU A 182 12.95 -0.02 -13.16
CA GLU A 182 12.96 0.28 -14.60
C GLU A 182 12.82 -1.01 -15.44
N GLU A 183 13.61 -2.03 -15.13
CA GLU A 183 13.53 -3.32 -15.81
C GLU A 183 12.18 -4.02 -15.60
N LEU A 184 11.63 -3.93 -14.39
CA LEU A 184 10.32 -4.49 -14.09
C LEU A 184 9.20 -3.77 -14.84
N GLN A 185 9.31 -2.45 -15.04
CA GLN A 185 8.34 -1.67 -15.81
C GLN A 185 8.35 -2.06 -17.29
N GLU A 186 9.53 -2.29 -17.88
CA GLU A 186 9.65 -2.80 -19.25
C GLU A 186 9.01 -4.19 -19.38
N ARG A 187 9.28 -5.10 -18.44
CA ARG A 187 8.65 -6.42 -18.39
C ARG A 187 7.12 -6.32 -18.31
N ALA A 188 6.61 -5.40 -17.49
CA ALA A 188 5.18 -5.19 -17.32
C ALA A 188 4.51 -4.67 -18.61
N ARG A 189 5.14 -3.72 -19.32
CA ARG A 189 4.64 -3.23 -20.62
C ARG A 189 4.59 -4.34 -21.66
N ARG A 190 5.65 -5.15 -21.76
CA ARG A 190 5.67 -6.31 -22.66
C ARG A 190 4.56 -7.31 -22.31
N ARG A 191 4.42 -7.65 -21.03
CA ARG A 191 3.40 -8.59 -20.55
C ARG A 191 1.98 -8.09 -20.83
N LEU A 192 1.72 -6.80 -20.65
CA LEU A 192 0.45 -6.18 -21.01
C LEU A 192 0.15 -6.35 -22.51
N GLY A 193 1.15 -6.10 -23.37
CA GLY A 193 1.02 -6.30 -24.82
C GLY A 193 0.66 -7.74 -25.19
N GLU A 194 1.34 -8.73 -24.58
CA GLU A 194 1.05 -10.15 -24.77
C GLU A 194 -0.39 -10.53 -24.38
N LEU A 195 -0.88 -10.04 -23.24
CA LEU A 195 -2.23 -10.33 -22.76
C LEU A 195 -3.29 -9.69 -23.67
N ARG A 196 -3.09 -8.43 -24.07
CA ARG A 196 -4.00 -7.74 -25.00
C ARG A 196 -4.05 -8.43 -26.36
N ALA A 197 -2.92 -8.91 -26.87
CA ALA A 197 -2.86 -9.69 -28.11
C ALA A 197 -3.62 -11.03 -28.02
N ARG A 198 -3.76 -11.59 -26.81
CA ARG A 198 -4.55 -12.81 -26.54
C ARG A 198 -6.03 -12.55 -26.26
N GLY A 199 -6.47 -11.29 -26.32
CA GLY A 199 -7.87 -10.91 -26.13
C GLY A 199 -8.22 -10.41 -24.72
N GLU A 200 -7.25 -10.27 -23.80
CA GLU A 200 -7.47 -9.67 -22.47
C GLU A 200 -7.56 -8.14 -22.59
N THR A 201 -8.64 -7.64 -23.18
CA THR A 201 -8.84 -6.22 -23.50
C THR A 201 -8.98 -5.32 -22.28
N LYS A 202 -9.39 -5.90 -21.14
CA LYS A 202 -9.51 -5.20 -19.85
C LYS A 202 -8.18 -5.10 -19.09
N ALA A 203 -7.12 -5.74 -19.57
CA ALA A 203 -5.84 -5.70 -18.88
C ALA A 203 -5.27 -4.26 -18.88
N GLU A 204 -4.79 -3.82 -17.72
CA GLU A 204 -4.12 -2.54 -17.54
C GLU A 204 -2.99 -2.64 -16.51
N LEU A 205 -2.04 -1.71 -16.59
CA LEU A 205 -0.99 -1.56 -15.58
C LEU A 205 -1.40 -0.48 -14.57
N TYR A 206 -1.08 -0.73 -13.30
CA TYR A 206 -1.37 0.18 -12.20
C TYR A 206 -0.13 0.42 -11.35
N GLY A 207 0.20 1.70 -11.12
CA GLY A 207 1.38 2.17 -10.42
C GLY A 207 2.53 2.60 -11.33
N MET A 208 2.29 2.73 -12.64
CA MET A 208 3.31 3.06 -13.64
C MET A 208 3.53 4.57 -13.75
N PRO A 209 4.71 5.03 -14.24
CA PRO A 209 4.97 6.47 -14.46
C PRO A 209 3.93 7.16 -15.37
N GLU A 210 3.47 6.46 -16.40
CA GLU A 210 2.44 6.93 -17.34
C GLU A 210 1.00 6.82 -16.81
N GLY A 211 0.79 6.21 -15.64
CA GLY A 211 -0.53 5.98 -15.08
C GLY A 211 -1.12 7.21 -14.38
N LYS A 212 -2.45 7.35 -14.46
CA LYS A 212 -3.19 8.44 -13.79
C LYS A 212 -3.02 8.43 -12.27
N GLU A 213 -2.80 7.26 -11.70
CA GLU A 213 -2.56 7.03 -10.29
C GLU A 213 -1.23 7.63 -9.82
N ALA A 214 -0.24 7.75 -10.70
CA ALA A 214 1.06 8.36 -10.38
C ALA A 214 0.99 9.90 -10.28
N ALA A 215 -0.12 10.54 -10.68
CA ALA A 215 -0.23 11.99 -10.74
C ALA A 215 0.04 12.71 -9.41
N GLU A 216 -0.22 12.06 -8.27
CA GLU A 216 0.08 12.63 -6.95
C GLU A 216 1.12 11.83 -6.18
N VAL A 217 0.94 10.51 -6.09
CA VAL A 217 1.84 9.63 -5.32
C VAL A 217 3.11 9.25 -6.09
N GLY A 218 3.28 9.72 -7.33
CA GLY A 218 4.36 9.35 -8.24
C GLY A 218 4.30 7.87 -8.65
N PRO A 219 5.28 7.39 -9.45
CA PRO A 219 5.36 5.97 -9.77
C PRO A 219 5.52 5.14 -8.48
N LEU A 220 4.89 3.97 -8.46
CA LEU A 220 4.92 3.07 -7.32
C LEU A 220 6.12 2.12 -7.43
N HIS A 221 6.76 1.79 -6.31
CA HIS A 221 7.76 0.72 -6.31
C HIS A 221 7.11 -0.65 -6.24
N ALA A 222 5.84 -0.77 -5.83
CA ALA A 222 5.05 -1.97 -6.04
C ALA A 222 3.87 -1.64 -6.98
N PHE A 223 3.93 -2.16 -8.20
CA PHE A 223 2.97 -1.94 -9.27
C PHE A 223 2.45 -3.27 -9.82
N PHE A 224 1.34 -3.20 -10.56
CA PHE A 224 0.49 -4.35 -10.84
C PHE A 224 0.10 -4.40 -12.30
N LEU A 225 -0.02 -5.62 -12.84
CA LEU A 225 -0.85 -5.88 -14.00
C LEU A 225 -2.19 -6.41 -13.50
N LEU A 226 -3.26 -5.73 -13.85
CA LEU A 226 -4.63 -6.04 -13.46
C LEU A 226 -5.40 -6.59 -14.65
N LEU A 227 -6.35 -7.50 -14.42
CA LEU A 227 -7.26 -8.05 -15.44
C LEU A 227 -8.62 -7.34 -15.49
N ASP A 228 -8.78 -6.32 -14.65
CA ASP A 228 -9.94 -5.46 -14.56
C ASP A 228 -9.53 -4.12 -13.93
N LYS A 229 -10.47 -3.17 -13.88
CA LYS A 229 -10.25 -1.84 -13.32
C LYS A 229 -9.70 -1.89 -11.87
N PRO A 230 -8.86 -0.93 -11.44
CA PRO A 230 -8.24 -0.92 -10.11
C PRO A 230 -9.23 -1.08 -8.96
N GLN A 231 -10.41 -0.48 -9.07
CA GLN A 231 -11.45 -0.50 -8.03
C GLN A 231 -12.00 -1.92 -7.79
N THR A 232 -11.93 -2.80 -8.80
CA THR A 232 -12.26 -4.23 -8.63
C THR A 232 -11.37 -4.90 -7.59
N TYR A 233 -10.12 -4.40 -7.46
CA TYR A 233 -9.11 -4.89 -6.53
C TYR A 233 -8.96 -4.01 -5.28
N ASN A 234 -9.99 -3.19 -4.99
CA ASN A 234 -9.97 -2.20 -3.91
C ASN A 234 -8.81 -1.19 -4.00
N LEU A 235 -8.32 -0.94 -5.22
CA LEU A 235 -7.29 0.08 -5.47
C LEU A 235 -7.96 1.40 -5.90
N PRO A 236 -7.52 2.55 -5.36
CA PRO A 236 -8.05 3.84 -5.76
C PRO A 236 -7.66 4.14 -7.21
N GLU A 237 -8.58 4.67 -7.99
CA GLU A 237 -8.29 5.07 -9.37
C GLU A 237 -7.23 6.17 -9.44
N VAL A 238 -7.32 7.14 -8.54
CA VAL A 238 -6.37 8.24 -8.38
C VAL A 238 -6.14 8.45 -6.87
N PRO A 239 -5.11 7.85 -6.28
CA PRO A 239 -4.75 8.09 -4.88
C PRO A 239 -4.37 9.56 -4.69
N ARG A 240 -4.94 10.21 -3.68
CA ARG A 240 -4.74 11.64 -3.40
C ARG A 240 -3.83 11.84 -2.19
N LEU A 241 -2.93 12.82 -2.26
CA LEU A 241 -2.15 13.26 -1.11
C LEU A 241 -3.00 14.20 -0.24
N PRO A 242 -3.14 13.95 1.07
CA PRO A 242 -3.95 14.79 1.97
C PRO A 242 -3.58 16.27 1.89
N ARG A 243 -2.28 16.59 1.73
CA ARG A 243 -1.75 17.96 1.69
C ARG A 243 -2.42 18.87 0.66
N LYS A 244 -2.90 18.34 -0.47
CA LYS A 244 -3.52 19.16 -1.52
C LYS A 244 -4.80 19.85 -1.06
N THR A 245 -5.52 19.23 -0.13
CA THR A 245 -6.78 19.76 0.40
C THR A 245 -6.60 20.52 1.71
N MET A 246 -5.39 20.56 2.28
CA MET A 246 -5.16 21.14 3.60
C MET A 246 -5.44 22.63 3.65
N ALA A 247 -4.95 23.40 2.67
CA ALA A 247 -5.17 24.85 2.64
C ALA A 247 -6.66 25.22 2.57
N GLU A 248 -7.42 24.57 1.70
CA GLU A 248 -8.87 24.74 1.58
C GLU A 248 -9.58 24.35 2.88
N ARG A 249 -9.22 23.20 3.47
CA ARG A 249 -9.79 22.72 4.74
C ARG A 249 -9.48 23.68 5.89
N TYR A 250 -8.27 24.20 5.98
CA TYR A 250 -7.92 25.21 6.98
C TYR A 250 -8.71 26.51 6.78
N GLY A 251 -8.88 26.95 5.53
CA GLY A 251 -9.75 28.09 5.22
C GLY A 251 -11.18 27.87 5.68
N TRP A 252 -11.75 26.69 5.40
CA TRP A 252 -13.10 26.33 5.85
C TRP A 252 -13.21 26.26 7.38
N SER A 253 -12.26 25.60 8.06
CA SER A 253 -12.23 25.53 9.52
C SER A 253 -12.11 26.92 10.16
N ALA A 254 -11.30 27.81 9.59
CA ALA A 254 -11.19 29.20 10.05
C ALA A 254 -12.51 29.97 9.88
N ALA A 255 -13.18 29.81 8.73
CA ALA A 255 -14.48 30.43 8.49
C ALA A 255 -15.56 29.94 9.48
N VAL A 256 -15.61 28.63 9.73
CA VAL A 256 -16.52 28.03 10.73
C VAL A 256 -16.21 28.55 12.13
N GLY A 257 -14.92 28.58 12.52
CA GLY A 257 -14.48 29.11 13.82
C GLY A 257 -14.85 30.58 14.01
N ALA A 258 -14.64 31.42 13.00
CA ALA A 258 -15.03 32.82 13.02
C ALA A 258 -16.56 32.99 13.15
N GLY A 259 -17.34 32.15 12.45
CA GLY A 259 -18.80 32.11 12.56
C GLY A 259 -19.26 31.79 13.98
N PHE A 260 -18.70 30.75 14.62
CA PHE A 260 -19.00 30.42 16.01
C PHE A 260 -18.60 31.54 16.98
N ALA A 261 -17.45 32.17 16.79
CA ALA A 261 -17.00 33.30 17.60
C ALA A 261 -17.97 34.50 17.48
N LEU A 262 -18.44 34.80 16.27
CA LEU A 262 -19.43 35.86 16.01
C LEU A 262 -20.76 35.56 16.71
N VAL A 263 -21.28 34.34 16.59
CA VAL A 263 -22.52 33.93 17.26
C VAL A 263 -22.37 34.01 18.78
N ALA A 264 -21.25 33.55 19.33
CA ALA A 264 -20.98 33.65 20.77
C ALA A 264 -20.93 35.12 21.23
N ALA A 265 -20.29 36.00 20.46
CA ALA A 265 -20.25 37.43 20.76
C ALA A 265 -21.65 38.07 20.71
N LEU A 266 -22.51 37.69 19.77
CA LEU A 266 -23.88 38.20 19.68
C LEU A 266 -24.78 37.70 20.81
N VAL A 267 -24.68 36.41 21.17
CA VAL A 267 -25.54 35.79 22.20
C VAL A 267 -25.11 36.18 23.61
N PHE A 268 -23.81 36.27 23.87
CA PHE A 268 -23.27 36.47 25.21
C PHE A 268 -22.65 37.85 25.45
N GLY A 269 -22.33 38.60 24.39
CA GLY A 269 -21.72 39.94 24.51
C GLY A 269 -22.71 41.05 24.89
N GLY A 270 -24.01 40.84 24.69
CA GLY A 270 -25.07 41.82 25.04
C GLY A 270 -25.63 41.70 26.47
N ARG A 271 -25.08 40.83 27.32
CA ARG A 271 -25.55 40.59 28.70
C ARG A 271 -24.77 41.39 29.77
N ARG A 272 -24.43 42.65 29.47
CA ARG A 272 -23.94 43.61 30.48
C ARG A 272 -24.95 44.71 30.69
#